data_AF-A0A0M3RFD9-F1
#
_entry.id   AF-A0A0M3RFD9-F1
#
_cell.length_a   1.000
_cell.length_b   1.000
_cell.length_c   1.000
_cell.angle_alpha   90.00
_cell.angle_beta   90.00
_cell.angle_gamma   90.00
#
_symmetry.space_group_name_H-M   'P 1'
#
loop_
_entity.id
_entity.type
_entity.pdbx_description
1 polymer ?
#
loop_
_entity_poly.entity_id
_entity_poly.type
_entity_poly.pdbx_seq_one_letter_code
_entity_poly.pdbx_strand_id
1 'polypeptide(L)'
;MEIFHWFAWLIYPYTVAAVFGMGIVWQYGSPGIFQEIAPKMSQFLNWFVKSLWLLTTVTGIGLILFYRSTRDLSNMFEWLISLLQFRPEFELLKSASILTQVHLLLLFTFLLFISFTKYISFISKPCQFIKAITKKYVTR
;
A
#
# COMPACT_ATOMS: atom_id res chain seq x y z
N MET A 1 -9.08 -12.23 -22.05
CA MET A 1 -8.95 -10.99 -21.24
C MET A 1 -9.55 -11.12 -19.83
N GLU A 2 -10.50 -12.02 -19.57
CA GLU A 2 -11.10 -12.20 -18.23
C GLU A 2 -10.16 -12.82 -17.18
N ILE A 3 -9.29 -13.74 -17.60
CA ILE A 3 -8.32 -14.40 -16.70
C ILE A 3 -7.34 -13.37 -16.11
N PHE A 4 -6.82 -12.46 -16.93
CA PHE A 4 -5.93 -11.38 -16.46
C PHE A 4 -6.63 -10.47 -15.45
N HIS A 5 -7.91 -10.15 -15.68
CA HIS A 5 -8.73 -9.37 -14.76
C HIS A 5 -8.88 -10.10 -13.41
N TRP A 6 -9.11 -11.41 -13.43
CA TRP A 6 -9.12 -12.24 -12.21
C TRP A 6 -7.78 -12.22 -11.46
N PHE A 7 -6.66 -12.39 -12.17
CA PHE A 7 -5.33 -12.32 -11.54
C PHE A 7 -5.06 -10.95 -10.92
N ALA A 8 -5.36 -9.87 -11.63
CA ALA A 8 -5.08 -8.50 -11.19
C ALA A 8 -5.95 -8.05 -10.01
N TRP A 9 -7.22 -8.48 -9.95
CA TRP A 9 -8.20 -7.96 -8.99
C TRP A 9 -8.62 -8.95 -7.91
N LEU A 10 -8.19 -10.21 -8.00
CA LEU A 10 -8.39 -11.19 -6.94
C LEU A 10 -7.06 -11.63 -6.35
N ILE A 11 -6.26 -12.32 -7.16
CA ILE A 11 -5.07 -13.03 -6.69
C ILE A 11 -4.01 -12.04 -6.21
N TYR A 12 -3.80 -10.97 -6.97
CA TYR A 12 -2.77 -9.99 -6.67
C TYR A 12 -3.01 -9.25 -5.34
N PRO A 13 -4.18 -8.64 -5.06
CA PRO A 13 -4.46 -7.99 -3.78
C PRO A 13 -4.28 -8.91 -2.57
N TYR A 14 -4.73 -10.17 -2.63
CA TYR A 14 -4.54 -11.11 -1.52
C TYR A 14 -3.08 -11.50 -1.33
N THR A 15 -2.34 -11.69 -2.42
CA THR A 15 -0.91 -11.98 -2.34
C THR A 15 -0.16 -10.81 -1.69
N VAL A 16 -0.50 -9.58 -2.09
CA VAL A 16 0.07 -8.35 -1.51
C VAL A 16 -0.28 -8.26 -0.04
N ALA A 17 -1.53 -8.49 0.35
CA ALA A 17 -1.95 -8.46 1.75
C ALA A 17 -1.21 -9.51 2.60
N ALA A 18 -1.01 -10.72 2.08
CA ALA A 18 -0.27 -11.78 2.76
C ALA A 18 1.21 -11.41 2.95
N VAL A 19 1.88 -10.94 1.89
CA VAL A 19 3.28 -10.50 1.96
C VAL A 19 3.42 -9.30 2.90
N PHE A 20 2.48 -8.37 2.86
CA PHE A 20 2.49 -7.20 3.73
C PHE A 20 2.30 -7.56 5.19
N GLY A 21 1.36 -8.46 5.51
CA GLY A 21 1.18 -9.01 6.85
C GLY A 21 2.45 -9.70 7.37
N MET A 22 3.06 -10.55 6.54
CA MET A 22 4.32 -11.22 6.90
C MET A 22 5.47 -10.24 7.12
N GLY A 23 5.57 -9.19 6.30
CA GLY A 23 6.55 -8.11 6.48
C GLY A 23 6.41 -7.40 7.83
N ILE A 24 5.17 -7.16 8.27
CA ILE A 24 4.90 -6.62 9.62
C ILE A 24 5.32 -7.62 10.70
N VAL A 25 4.89 -8.88 10.59
CA VAL A 25 5.17 -9.92 11.59
C VAL A 25 6.68 -10.13 11.76
N TRP A 26 7.45 -10.23 10.68
CA TRP A 26 8.91 -10.39 10.74
C TRP A 26 9.61 -9.23 11.42
N GLN A 27 9.12 -8.01 11.23
CA GLN A 27 9.66 -6.84 11.89
C GLN A 27 9.47 -6.87 13.42
N TYR A 28 8.39 -7.47 13.91
CA TYR A 28 8.16 -7.66 15.35
C TYR A 28 8.95 -8.83 15.92
N GLY A 29 8.99 -9.96 15.21
CA GLY A 29 9.60 -11.20 15.70
C GLY A 29 11.13 -11.21 15.70
N SER A 30 11.79 -10.40 14.86
CA SER A 30 13.26 -10.38 14.76
C SER A 30 13.78 -9.01 14.31
N PRO A 31 13.68 -7.97 15.15
CA PRO A 31 14.05 -6.61 14.76
C PRO A 31 15.52 -6.45 14.39
N GLY A 32 16.43 -7.20 15.02
CA GLY A 32 17.87 -7.16 14.73
C GLY A 32 18.23 -7.72 13.35
N ILE A 33 17.66 -8.88 12.99
CA ILE A 33 17.87 -9.52 11.68
C ILE A 33 17.28 -8.66 10.56
N PHE A 34 16.10 -8.07 10.79
CA PHE A 34 15.49 -7.17 9.81
C PHE A 34 16.32 -5.88 9.62
N GLN A 35 16.90 -5.33 10.69
CA GLN A 35 17.79 -4.16 10.61
C GLN A 35 19.12 -4.44 9.92
N GLU A 36 19.59 -5.69 9.85
CA GLU A 36 20.80 -6.05 9.10
C GLU A 36 20.52 -6.35 7.63
N ILE A 37 19.37 -6.97 7.33
CA ILE A 37 18.98 -7.37 5.96
C ILE A 37 18.35 -6.20 5.18
N ALA A 38 17.49 -5.40 5.82
CA ALA A 38 16.78 -4.30 5.17
C ALA A 38 17.68 -3.16 4.62
N PRO A 39 18.76 -2.71 5.29
CA PRO A 39 19.66 -1.70 4.71
C PRO A 39 20.57 -2.27 3.63
N LYS A 40 20.84 -3.58 3.66
CA LYS A 40 21.62 -4.28 2.62
C LYS A 40 20.81 -4.43 1.33
N MET A 41 19.49 -4.40 1.44
CA MET A 41 18.57 -4.36 0.32
C MET A 41 18.55 -2.95 -0.31
N SER A 42 19.58 -2.73 -1.13
CA SER A 42 19.75 -1.73 -2.21
C SER A 42 19.09 -0.35 -2.04
N GLN A 43 19.91 0.70 -2.10
CA GLN A 43 19.49 2.09 -2.31
C GLN A 43 18.46 2.25 -3.44
N PHE A 44 18.50 1.38 -4.45
CA PHE A 44 17.51 1.31 -5.54
C PHE A 44 16.10 1.00 -5.04
N LEU A 45 15.92 0.02 -4.14
CA LEU A 45 14.60 -0.33 -3.62
C LEU A 45 13.99 0.83 -2.83
N ASN A 46 14.79 1.50 -2.00
CA ASN A 46 14.34 2.67 -1.27
C ASN A 46 13.94 3.83 -2.20
N TRP A 47 14.70 4.06 -3.28
CA TRP A 47 14.36 5.04 -4.29
C TRP A 47 13.07 4.67 -5.04
N PHE A 48 12.92 3.40 -5.42
CA PHE A 48 11.75 2.87 -6.11
C PHE A 48 10.48 3.00 -5.26
N VAL A 49 10.54 2.65 -3.96
CA VAL A 49 9.40 2.81 -3.04
C VAL A 49 9.02 4.28 -2.86
N LYS A 50 9.98 5.20 -2.82
CA LYS A 50 9.68 6.65 -2.80
C LYS A 50 8.99 7.11 -4.08
N SER A 51 9.45 6.63 -5.24
CA SER A 51 8.82 6.93 -6.53
C SER A 51 7.38 6.39 -6.59
N LEU A 52 7.16 5.15 -6.14
CA LEU A 52 5.83 4.56 -6.05
C LEU A 52 4.93 5.33 -5.09
N TRP A 53 5.44 5.74 -3.93
CA TRP A 53 4.70 6.55 -2.97
C TRP A 53 4.26 7.88 -3.59
N LEU A 54 5.16 8.56 -4.31
CA LEU A 54 4.86 9.82 -5.00
C LEU A 54 3.80 9.60 -6.09
N LEU A 55 3.97 8.60 -6.95
CA LEU A 55 3.01 8.28 -8.01
C LEU A 55 1.63 7.92 -7.46
N THR A 56 1.58 7.12 -6.39
CA THR A 56 0.31 6.75 -5.73
C THR A 56 -0.35 7.98 -5.12
N THR A 57 0.43 8.90 -4.53
CA THR A 57 -0.09 10.16 -3.98
C THR A 57 -0.64 11.07 -5.09
N VAL A 58 0.10 11.25 -6.19
CA VAL A 58 -0.33 12.06 -7.33
C VAL A 58 -1.59 11.50 -7.98
N THR A 59 -1.66 10.19 -8.20
CA THR A 59 -2.84 9.54 -8.77
C THR A 59 -4.04 9.58 -7.81
N GLY A 60 -3.83 9.43 -6.50
CA GLY A 60 -4.88 9.57 -5.49
C GLY A 60 -5.44 10.99 -5.42
N ILE A 61 -4.58 12.01 -5.43
CA ILE A 61 -5.00 13.42 -5.53
C ILE A 61 -5.74 13.64 -6.86
N GLY A 62 -5.24 13.10 -7.96
CA GLY A 62 -5.91 13.14 -9.27
C GLY A 62 -7.32 12.57 -9.21
N LEU A 63 -7.52 11.40 -8.59
CA LEU A 63 -8.85 10.82 -8.39
C LEU A 63 -9.76 11.74 -7.58
N ILE A 64 -9.25 12.33 -6.50
CA ILE A 64 -10.03 13.25 -5.67
C ILE A 64 -10.40 14.53 -6.43
N LEU A 65 -9.54 15.05 -7.30
CA LEU A 65 -9.80 16.30 -8.02
C LEU A 65 -10.68 16.09 -9.26
N PHE A 66 -10.39 15.07 -10.07
CA PHE A 66 -11.08 14.85 -11.34
C PHE A 66 -12.34 14.00 -11.21
N TYR A 67 -12.40 13.11 -10.21
CA TYR A 67 -13.47 12.12 -10.03
C TYR A 67 -14.24 12.30 -8.73
N ARG A 68 -14.12 13.47 -8.06
CA ARG A 68 -14.88 13.78 -6.84
C ARG A 68 -16.38 13.59 -6.98
N SER A 69 -16.90 13.95 -8.16
CA SER A 69 -18.34 13.94 -8.45
C SER A 69 -18.80 12.67 -9.16
N THR A 70 -17.89 11.72 -9.45
CA THR A 70 -18.25 10.44 -10.05
C THR A 70 -18.38 9.36 -8.98
N ARG A 71 -19.00 8.25 -9.35
CA ARG A 71 -19.11 7.08 -8.46
C ARG A 71 -17.81 6.28 -8.35
N ASP A 72 -16.77 6.60 -9.13
CA ASP A 72 -15.49 5.87 -9.15
C ASP A 72 -14.86 5.70 -7.77
N LEU A 73 -14.77 6.79 -6.99
CA LEU A 73 -14.20 6.73 -5.64
C LEU A 73 -15.04 5.83 -4.73
N SER A 74 -16.37 5.95 -4.78
CA SER A 74 -17.28 5.10 -4.01
C SER A 74 -17.14 3.64 -4.40
N ASN A 75 -17.16 3.34 -5.70
CA ASN A 75 -17.01 1.99 -6.24
C ASN A 75 -15.65 1.38 -5.87
N MET A 76 -14.59 2.18 -5.85
CA MET A 76 -13.26 1.74 -5.41
C MET A 76 -13.27 1.34 -3.93
N PHE A 77 -13.86 2.16 -3.05
CA PHE A 77 -13.97 1.85 -1.63
C PHE A 77 -14.87 0.65 -1.36
N GLU A 78 -16.01 0.58 -2.02
CA GLU A 78 -16.94 -0.55 -1.93
C GLU A 78 -16.29 -1.85 -2.41
N TRP A 79 -15.55 -1.79 -3.52
CA TRP A 79 -14.73 -2.90 -3.97
C TRP A 79 -13.69 -3.31 -2.92
N LEU A 80 -12.99 -2.36 -2.31
CA LEU A 80 -12.00 -2.66 -1.25
C LEU A 80 -12.66 -3.35 -0.04
N ILE A 81 -13.85 -2.91 0.36
CA ILE A 81 -14.64 -3.53 1.44
C ILE A 81 -15.04 -4.94 1.04
N SER A 82 -15.54 -5.12 -0.18
CA SER A 82 -15.95 -6.44 -0.72
C SER A 82 -14.77 -7.42 -0.73
N LEU A 83 -13.55 -6.92 -1.02
CA LEU A 83 -12.32 -7.68 -0.99
C LEU A 83 -11.94 -8.09 0.45
N LEU A 84 -12.09 -7.19 1.42
CA LEU A 84 -11.87 -7.49 2.84
C LEU A 84 -12.90 -8.48 3.40
N GLN A 85 -14.12 -8.50 2.86
CA GLN A 85 -15.17 -9.46 3.19
C GLN A 85 -15.02 -10.81 2.47
N PHE A 86 -13.94 -10.99 1.71
CA PHE A 86 -13.71 -12.18 0.87
C PHE A 86 -14.84 -12.43 -0.16
N ARG A 87 -15.52 -11.37 -0.60
CA ARG A 87 -16.58 -11.38 -1.63
C ARG A 87 -16.30 -10.30 -2.68
N PRO A 88 -15.25 -10.44 -3.50
CA PRO A 88 -14.81 -9.38 -4.39
C PRO A 88 -15.81 -9.15 -5.52
N GLU A 89 -16.35 -7.94 -5.59
CA GLU A 89 -17.31 -7.54 -6.61
C GLU A 89 -16.61 -6.93 -7.83
N PHE A 90 -16.25 -7.77 -8.81
CA PHE A 90 -15.49 -7.34 -10.00
C PHE A 90 -16.24 -6.33 -10.88
N GLU A 91 -17.58 -6.29 -10.81
CA GLU A 91 -18.39 -5.37 -11.62
C GLU A 91 -18.11 -3.90 -11.27
N LEU A 92 -17.81 -3.62 -9.99
CA LEU A 92 -17.45 -2.29 -9.51
C LEU A 92 -16.20 -1.75 -10.21
N LEU A 93 -15.20 -2.61 -10.46
CA LEU A 93 -13.95 -2.25 -11.14
C LEU A 93 -14.04 -2.27 -12.66
N LYS A 94 -14.89 -3.12 -13.25
CA LYS A 94 -15.10 -3.13 -14.71
C LYS A 94 -15.58 -1.77 -15.23
N SER A 95 -16.42 -1.09 -14.45
CA SER A 95 -16.94 0.24 -14.75
C SER A 95 -16.01 1.39 -14.34
N ALA A 96 -14.96 1.11 -13.56
CA ALA A 96 -14.08 2.14 -13.03
C ALA A 96 -13.17 2.71 -14.13
N SER A 97 -12.87 4.01 -14.03
CA SER A 97 -11.92 4.65 -14.93
C SER A 97 -10.53 4.00 -14.89
N ILE A 98 -9.81 4.14 -16.00
CA ILE A 98 -8.44 3.65 -16.13
C ILE A 98 -7.55 4.25 -15.02
N LEU A 99 -7.79 5.51 -14.63
CA LEU A 99 -7.04 6.16 -13.55
C LEU A 99 -7.23 5.42 -12.22
N THR A 100 -8.47 5.01 -11.89
CA THR A 100 -8.76 4.22 -10.68
C THR A 100 -8.07 2.87 -10.71
N GLN A 101 -8.12 2.17 -11.85
CA GLN A 101 -7.44 0.89 -12.02
C GLN A 101 -5.92 1.03 -11.86
N VAL A 102 -5.31 2.03 -12.50
CA VAL A 102 -3.87 2.30 -12.38
C VAL A 102 -3.50 2.68 -10.95
N HIS A 103 -4.31 3.52 -10.29
CA HIS A 103 -4.08 3.91 -8.90
C HIS A 103 -4.08 2.70 -7.96
N LEU A 104 -5.04 1.79 -8.08
CA LEU A 104 -5.09 0.58 -7.27
C LEU A 104 -3.90 -0.34 -7.50
N LEU A 105 -3.50 -0.55 -8.76
CA LEU A 105 -2.30 -1.34 -9.08
C LEU A 105 -1.04 -0.70 -8.46
N LEU A 106 -0.89 0.62 -8.57
CA LEU A 106 0.21 1.36 -7.94
C LEU A 106 0.17 1.22 -6.42
N LEU A 107 -1.00 1.34 -5.81
CA LEU A 107 -1.20 1.22 -4.37
C LEU A 107 -0.80 -0.17 -3.87
N PHE A 108 -1.28 -1.24 -4.50
CA PHE A 108 -0.91 -2.61 -4.13
C PHE A 108 0.58 -2.89 -4.39
N THR A 109 1.14 -2.37 -5.48
CA THR A 109 2.57 -2.49 -5.75
C THR A 109 3.39 -1.77 -4.68
N PHE A 110 2.98 -0.56 -4.28
CA PHE A 110 3.58 0.18 -3.19
C PHE A 110 3.52 -0.60 -1.88
N LEU A 111 2.36 -1.16 -1.53
CA LEU A 111 2.18 -1.99 -0.34
C LEU A 111 3.05 -3.26 -0.38
N LEU A 112 3.24 -3.87 -1.53
CA LEU A 112 4.13 -5.02 -1.67
C LEU A 112 5.59 -4.65 -1.39
N PHE A 113 6.08 -3.58 -2.04
CA PHE A 113 7.48 -3.21 -1.93
C PHE A 113 7.83 -2.58 -0.59
N ILE A 114 6.89 -1.86 0.06
CA ILE A 114 7.13 -1.26 1.36
C ILE A 114 7.40 -2.33 2.44
N SER A 115 6.80 -3.53 2.32
CA SER A 115 7.02 -4.68 3.22
C SER A 115 8.48 -5.10 3.31
N PHE A 116 9.24 -4.85 2.26
CA PHE A 116 10.64 -5.20 2.12
C PHE A 116 11.59 -4.06 2.51
N THR A 117 11.06 -2.91 2.94
CA THR A 117 11.86 -1.74 3.30
C THR A 117 11.84 -1.46 4.79
N LYS A 118 12.80 -0.66 5.26
CA LYS A 118 12.78 -0.08 6.61
C LYS A 118 11.51 0.73 6.89
N TYR A 119 10.76 1.15 5.86
CA TYR A 119 9.57 1.98 6.03
C TYR A 119 8.40 1.22 6.68
N ILE A 120 8.36 -0.10 6.60
CA ILE A 120 7.35 -0.92 7.28
C ILE A 120 7.32 -0.65 8.79
N SER A 121 8.46 -0.26 9.38
CA SER A 121 8.57 0.12 10.78
C SER A 121 7.79 1.36 11.18
N PHE A 122 7.53 2.27 10.24
CA PHE A 122 6.70 3.44 10.54
C PHE A 122 5.23 3.04 10.63
N ILE A 123 4.79 2.05 9.84
CA ILE A 123 3.41 1.60 9.80
C ILE A 123 3.06 0.76 11.04
N SER A 124 3.99 -0.07 11.51
CA SER A 124 3.75 -0.93 12.66
C SER A 124 3.70 -0.19 14.00
N LYS A 125 4.47 0.91 14.16
CA LYS A 125 4.59 1.61 15.45
C LYS A 125 4.29 3.12 15.38
N PRO A 126 3.10 3.54 14.93
CA PRO A 126 2.78 4.96 14.76
C PRO A 126 2.88 5.74 16.08
N CYS A 127 2.47 5.14 17.21
CA CYS A 127 2.50 5.78 18.52
C CYS A 127 3.92 5.97 19.07
N GLN A 128 4.89 5.12 18.74
CA GLN A 128 6.28 5.28 19.20
C GLN A 128 6.98 6.42 18.46
N PHE A 129 6.64 6.63 17.19
CA PHE A 129 7.14 7.74 16.40
C PHE A 129 6.69 9.09 16.96
N ILE A 130 5.40 9.22 17.32
CA ILE A 130 4.87 10.44 17.96
C ILE A 130 5.61 10.72 19.28
N LYS A 131 5.78 9.71 20.14
CA LYS A 131 6.52 9.85 21.40
C LYS A 131 7.98 10.28 21.19
N ALA A 132 8.66 9.78 20.16
CA ALA A 132 10.04 10.16 19.84
C ALA A 132 10.16 11.62 19.40
N ILE A 133 9.19 12.12 18.62
CA ILE A 133 9.13 13.54 18.24
C ILE A 133 8.87 14.40 19.47
N THR A 134 7.88 14.06 20.29
CA THR A 134 7.54 14.85 21.49
C THR A 134 8.71 14.93 22.47
N LYS A 135 9.42 13.82 22.72
CA LYS A 135 10.62 13.84 23.60
C LYS A 135 11.73 14.74 23.06
N LYS A 136 11.96 14.76 21.75
CA LYS A 136 13.02 15.58 21.12
C LYS A 136 12.75 17.10 21.25
N TYR A 137 11.49 17.50 21.39
CA TYR A 137 11.09 18.90 21.60
C TYR A 137 11.06 19.33 23.07
N VAL A 138 10.95 18.40 24.03
CA VAL A 138 10.92 18.72 25.47
C VAL A 138 12.33 18.87 26.07
N THR A 139 13.36 18.30 25.44
CA THR A 139 14.76 18.42 25.87
C THR A 139 15.55 19.52 25.16
N ARG A 140 14.89 20.51 24.56
CA ARG A 140 15.52 21.68 23.93
C ARG A 140 14.96 22.95 24.53
#